data_AF-A0A8T9C4A5-F1
#
_entry.id   AF-A0A8T9C4A5-F1
#
_cell.length_a   1.000
_cell.length_b   1.000
_cell.length_c   1.000
_cell.angle_alpha   90.00
_cell.angle_beta   90.00
_cell.angle_gamma   90.00
#
_symmetry.space_group_name_H-M   'P 1'
#
loop_
_entity.id
_entity.type
_entity.pdbx_description
1 polymer ?
#
loop_
_entity_poly.entity_id
_entity_poly.type
_entity_poly.pdbx_seq_one_letter_code
_entity_poly.pdbx_strand_id
1 'polypeptide(L)'
;MVQISTLIIIFTSVLSTLVAAKSCTSGGIYCGKDLLKRGDYITKVNTNLKANNMPTDSIHQLASLWSCLEHGDISLIQYCVAGCIRGDKKDDYCLEDTAAKRSLVPLVLLVPLASPSMFRSASLG
;
A
#
# COMPACT_ATOMS: atom_id res chain seq x y z
N MET A 1 -17.91 33.68 -46.54
CA MET A 1 -18.47 34.10 -45.23
C MET A 1 -18.89 32.83 -44.50
N VAL A 2 -18.25 32.48 -43.38
CA VAL A 2 -18.61 31.30 -42.57
C VAL A 2 -19.34 31.78 -41.31
N GLN A 3 -20.59 31.39 -41.18
CA GLN A 3 -21.48 31.81 -40.09
C GLN A 3 -21.43 30.73 -39.00
N ILE A 4 -20.77 31.03 -37.88
CA ILE A 4 -20.63 30.09 -36.75
C ILE A 4 -21.78 30.38 -35.78
N SER A 5 -22.85 29.58 -35.87
CA SER A 5 -23.94 29.57 -34.88
C SER A 5 -23.44 29.01 -33.55
N THR A 6 -23.42 29.86 -32.53
CA THR A 6 -23.00 29.56 -31.17
C THR A 6 -24.09 28.82 -30.39
N LEU A 7 -23.80 27.58 -29.96
CA LEU A 7 -24.62 26.85 -28.98
C LEU A 7 -24.00 27.05 -27.58
N ILE A 8 -24.80 27.60 -26.67
CA ILE A 8 -24.42 27.87 -25.27
C ILE A 8 -24.53 26.56 -24.48
N ILE A 9 -23.41 26.05 -23.97
CA ILE A 9 -23.34 24.88 -23.09
C ILE A 9 -23.47 25.35 -21.64
N ILE A 10 -24.57 24.99 -20.97
CA ILE A 10 -24.77 25.26 -19.54
C ILE A 10 -24.10 24.14 -18.74
N PHE A 11 -22.94 24.43 -18.14
CA PHE A 11 -22.28 23.54 -17.18
C PHE A 11 -22.94 23.68 -15.81
N THR A 12 -23.75 22.71 -15.39
CA THR A 12 -24.21 22.60 -14.00
C THR A 12 -23.15 21.86 -13.19
N SER A 13 -22.37 22.59 -12.40
CA SER A 13 -21.41 22.01 -11.47
C SER A 13 -22.13 21.37 -10.29
N VAL A 14 -22.16 20.04 -10.26
CA VAL A 14 -22.50 19.27 -9.07
C VAL A 14 -21.39 19.46 -8.03
N LEU A 15 -21.63 20.30 -7.03
CA LEU A 15 -20.78 20.37 -5.84
C LEU A 15 -21.06 19.13 -4.99
N SER A 16 -20.24 18.10 -5.15
CA SER A 16 -20.21 16.97 -4.22
C SER A 16 -19.83 17.49 -2.83
N THR A 17 -20.72 17.33 -1.85
CA THR A 17 -20.44 17.63 -0.45
C THR A 17 -19.30 16.75 0.03
N LEU A 18 -18.12 17.35 0.25
CA LEU A 18 -17.01 16.65 0.87
C LEU A 18 -17.39 16.34 2.31
N VAL A 19 -17.78 15.09 2.58
CA VAL A 19 -17.91 14.57 3.93
C VAL A 19 -16.52 14.67 4.56
N ALA A 20 -16.33 15.64 5.45
CA ALA A 20 -15.11 15.78 6.24
C ALA A 20 -15.06 14.66 7.28
N ALA A 21 -14.67 13.45 6.84
CA ALA A 21 -14.30 12.38 7.75
C ALA A 21 -13.14 12.86 8.63
N LYS A 22 -13.12 12.43 9.90
CA LYS A 22 -12.02 12.77 10.81
C LYS A 22 -10.74 12.19 10.22
N SER A 23 -9.92 13.05 9.64
CA SER A 23 -8.70 12.61 8.96
C SER A 23 -7.73 12.02 9.97
N CYS A 24 -6.99 11.00 9.55
CA CYS A 24 -5.90 10.46 10.33
C CYS A 24 -4.82 11.53 10.55
N THR A 25 -4.07 11.40 11.65
CA THR A 25 -3.00 12.35 11.95
C THR A 25 -1.80 12.04 11.08
N SER A 26 -1.36 13.00 10.28
CA SER A 26 -0.19 12.86 9.40
C SER A 26 1.02 12.36 10.18
N GLY A 27 1.69 11.34 9.65
CA GLY A 27 2.84 10.69 10.27
C GLY A 27 2.51 9.63 11.34
N GLY A 28 1.23 9.43 11.68
CA GLY A 28 0.80 8.38 12.60
C GLY A 28 0.61 7.03 11.92
N ILE A 29 0.84 5.95 12.66
CA ILE A 29 0.56 4.58 12.21
C ILE A 29 -0.72 4.06 12.86
N TYR A 30 -1.58 3.46 12.04
CA TYR A 30 -2.89 2.97 12.47
C TYR A 30 -3.17 1.56 11.97
N CYS A 31 -3.82 0.76 12.81
CA CYS A 31 -4.45 -0.48 12.41
C CYS A 31 -5.66 -0.18 11.51
N GLY A 32 -5.89 -1.04 10.51
CA GLY A 32 -7.04 -0.91 9.62
C GLY A 32 -8.37 -0.82 10.37
N LYS A 33 -8.57 -1.65 11.41
CA LYS A 33 -9.77 -1.59 12.28
C LYS A 33 -10.03 -0.21 12.90
N ASP A 34 -8.98 0.56 13.18
CA ASP A 34 -9.08 1.85 13.87
C ASP A 34 -9.23 3.00 12.89
N LEU A 35 -8.61 2.90 11.71
CA LEU A 35 -8.90 3.76 10.57
C LEU A 35 -10.37 3.69 10.17
N LEU A 36 -10.90 2.47 10.02
CA LEU A 36 -12.29 2.26 9.62
C LEU A 36 -13.31 2.73 10.66
N LYS A 37 -12.93 2.78 11.94
CA LYS A 37 -13.75 3.39 13.01
C LYS A 37 -13.72 4.92 12.98
N ARG A 38 -12.64 5.50 12.47
CA ARG A 38 -12.45 6.96 12.46
C ARG A 38 -13.18 7.63 11.29
N GLY A 39 -13.33 6.94 10.16
CA GLY A 39 -14.02 7.49 8.99
C GLY A 39 -14.13 6.52 7.83
N ASP A 40 -14.59 7.01 6.68
CA ASP A 40 -14.76 6.23 5.46
C ASP A 40 -13.43 6.02 4.72
N TYR A 41 -12.61 5.11 5.27
CA TYR A 41 -11.33 4.72 4.68
C TYR A 41 -11.41 3.45 3.81
N ILE A 42 -12.57 2.77 3.77
CA ILE A 42 -12.77 1.48 3.09
C ILE A 42 -12.30 1.53 1.63
N THR A 43 -12.70 2.58 0.91
CA THR A 43 -12.37 2.73 -0.51
C THR A 43 -10.87 2.89 -0.71
N LYS A 44 -10.20 3.73 0.09
CA LYS A 44 -8.74 3.92 0.04
C LYS A 44 -7.98 2.66 0.42
N VAL A 45 -8.44 1.96 1.45
CA VAL A 45 -7.88 0.67 1.90
C VAL A 45 -7.93 -0.33 0.75
N ASN A 46 -9.10 -0.51 0.13
CA ASN A 46 -9.27 -1.47 -0.96
C ASN A 46 -8.43 -1.13 -2.19
N THR A 47 -8.34 0.15 -2.56
CA THR A 47 -7.49 0.60 -3.66
C THR A 47 -6.02 0.29 -3.39
N ASN A 48 -5.52 0.58 -2.18
CA ASN A 48 -4.13 0.30 -1.81
C ASN A 48 -3.84 -1.20 -1.70
N LEU A 49 -4.76 -2.00 -1.14
CA LEU A 49 -4.61 -3.46 -1.08
C LEU A 49 -4.50 -4.03 -2.50
N LYS A 50 -5.38 -3.63 -3.41
CA LYS A 50 -5.32 -4.04 -4.83
C LYS A 50 -4.03 -3.60 -5.50
N ALA A 51 -3.58 -2.37 -5.27
CA ALA A 51 -2.32 -1.86 -5.81
C ALA A 51 -1.10 -2.67 -5.33
N ASN A 52 -1.18 -3.27 -4.14
CA ASN A 52 -0.16 -4.15 -3.58
C ASN A 52 -0.41 -5.65 -3.85
N ASN A 53 -1.33 -6.00 -4.77
CA ASN A 53 -1.73 -7.38 -5.07
C ASN A 53 -2.20 -8.18 -3.84
N MET A 54 -2.75 -7.49 -2.84
CA MET A 54 -3.35 -8.10 -1.66
C MET A 54 -4.86 -8.22 -1.81
N PRO A 55 -5.46 -9.29 -1.27
CA PRO A 55 -6.90 -9.45 -1.28
C PRO A 55 -7.59 -8.40 -0.41
N THR A 56 -8.80 -8.02 -0.80
CA THR A 56 -9.61 -6.97 -0.15
C THR A 56 -10.61 -7.53 0.85
N ASP A 57 -10.34 -8.69 1.44
CA ASP A 57 -11.22 -9.30 2.43
C ASP A 57 -11.22 -8.49 3.73
N SER A 58 -12.28 -8.63 4.53
CA SER A 58 -12.40 -7.92 5.81
C SER A 58 -11.22 -8.18 6.75
N ILE A 59 -10.63 -9.38 6.73
CA ILE A 59 -9.44 -9.67 7.55
C ILE A 59 -8.25 -8.81 7.10
N HIS A 60 -7.97 -8.74 5.79
CA HIS A 60 -6.90 -7.92 5.23
C HIS A 60 -7.15 -6.43 5.44
N GLN A 61 -8.40 -5.99 5.38
CA GLN A 61 -8.78 -4.61 5.69
C GLN A 61 -8.57 -4.27 7.17
N LEU A 62 -8.86 -5.20 8.10
CA LEU A 62 -8.85 -4.93 9.55
C LEU A 62 -7.48 -5.15 10.20
N ALA A 63 -6.73 -6.16 9.74
CA ALA A 63 -5.45 -6.58 10.30
C ALA A 63 -4.22 -6.02 9.56
N SER A 64 -4.42 -5.14 8.58
CA SER A 64 -3.32 -4.38 7.95
C SER A 64 -2.90 -3.18 8.78
N LEU A 65 -1.62 -2.82 8.64
CA LEU A 65 -0.98 -1.68 9.25
C LEU A 65 -0.79 -0.57 8.20
N TRP A 66 -1.20 0.64 8.55
CA TRP A 66 -1.28 1.76 7.62
C TRP A 66 -0.51 2.97 8.15
N SER A 67 0.25 3.61 7.28
CA SER A 67 0.85 4.92 7.52
C SER A 67 -0.13 6.00 7.07
N CYS A 68 -0.41 6.97 7.95
CA CYS A 68 -1.17 8.15 7.58
C CYS A 68 -0.25 9.20 6.96
N LEU A 69 -0.60 9.63 5.76
CA LEU A 69 0.07 10.68 5.00
C LEU A 69 -0.67 12.02 5.16
N GLU A 70 -0.08 13.06 4.59
CA GLU A 70 -0.69 14.39 4.45
C GLU A 70 -2.09 14.29 3.79
N HIS A 71 -3.00 15.20 4.13
CA HIS A 71 -4.38 15.25 3.61
C HIS A 71 -5.25 14.02 3.91
N GLY A 72 -4.88 13.21 4.91
CA GLY A 72 -5.65 12.02 5.27
C GLY A 72 -5.56 10.92 4.22
N ASP A 73 -4.45 10.88 3.47
CA ASP A 73 -4.12 9.75 2.64
C ASP A 73 -3.48 8.62 3.44
N ILE A 74 -3.55 7.40 2.92
CA ILE A 74 -3.05 6.23 3.63
C ILE A 74 -2.17 5.39 2.71
N SER A 75 -1.09 4.87 3.28
CA SER A 75 -0.18 3.95 2.61
C SER A 75 -0.09 2.64 3.40
N LEU A 76 -0.13 1.52 2.69
CA LEU A 76 0.02 0.20 3.31
C LEU A 76 1.47 0.01 3.74
N ILE A 77 1.69 -0.27 5.03
CA ILE A 77 3.01 -0.65 5.54
C ILE A 77 3.18 -2.16 5.39
N GLN A 78 2.27 -2.94 6.00
CA GLN A 78 2.30 -4.39 5.97
C GLN A 78 0.96 -4.99 6.41
N TYR A 79 0.78 -6.29 6.18
CA TYR A 79 -0.31 -7.07 6.76
C TYR A 79 0.15 -7.77 8.04
N CYS A 80 -0.60 -7.63 9.15
CA CYS A 80 -0.28 -8.29 10.41
C CYS A 80 -0.95 -9.67 10.47
N VAL A 81 -0.19 -10.74 10.27
CA VAL A 81 -0.70 -12.12 10.33
C VAL A 81 -1.22 -12.48 11.73
N ALA A 82 -0.46 -12.16 12.77
CA ALA A 82 -0.84 -12.38 14.17
C ALA A 82 -1.85 -11.35 14.72
N GLY A 83 -2.29 -10.41 13.87
CA GLY A 83 -3.20 -9.33 14.24
C GLY A 83 -2.51 -8.01 14.59
N CYS A 84 -3.28 -6.93 14.46
CA CYS A 84 -2.83 -5.56 14.69
C CYS A 84 -3.33 -5.05 16.05
N ILE A 85 -2.44 -4.46 16.85
CA ILE A 85 -2.71 -3.97 18.20
C ILE A 85 -2.62 -2.45 18.22
N ARG A 86 -3.58 -1.85 18.91
CA ARG A 86 -3.63 -0.39 19.07
C ARG A 86 -2.58 0.04 20.07
N GLY A 87 -1.72 0.98 19.71
CA GLY A 87 -0.85 1.66 20.65
C GLY A 87 -1.66 2.73 21.38
N ASP A 88 -1.86 2.63 22.69
CA ASP A 88 -2.72 3.58 23.41
C ASP A 88 -2.29 5.05 23.24
N LYS A 89 -0.99 5.32 23.47
CA LYS A 89 -0.35 6.64 23.33
C LYS A 89 0.78 6.63 22.29
N LYS A 90 0.90 5.53 21.56
CA LYS A 90 1.94 5.28 20.57
C LYS A 90 1.28 4.83 19.29
N ASP A 91 2.06 4.83 18.23
CA ASP A 91 1.68 4.22 16.96
C ASP A 91 1.22 2.77 17.13
N ASP A 92 0.23 2.40 16.32
CA ASP A 92 -0.25 1.02 16.26
C ASP A 92 0.84 0.11 15.70
N TYR A 93 0.82 -1.16 16.11
CA TYR A 93 1.85 -2.11 15.72
C TYR A 93 1.26 -3.49 15.42
N CYS A 94 1.92 -4.22 14.53
CA CYS A 94 1.64 -5.63 14.37
C CYS A 94 2.18 -6.38 15.59
N LEU A 95 1.42 -7.35 16.08
CA LEU A 95 2.04 -8.41 16.87
C LEU A 95 3.04 -9.06 15.95
N GLU A 96 4.32 -8.89 16.28
CA GLU A 96 5.36 -9.63 15.62
C GLU A 96 5.02 -11.09 15.89
N ASP A 97 4.63 -11.82 14.85
CA ASP A 97 4.94 -13.23 14.81
C ASP A 97 6.45 -13.25 15.04
N THR A 98 6.94 -13.89 16.08
CA THR A 98 8.37 -14.05 16.39
C THR A 98 9.20 -14.66 15.24
N ALA A 99 8.62 -14.81 14.05
CA ALA A 99 9.18 -15.24 12.77
C ALA A 99 9.67 -14.10 11.83
N ALA A 100 9.19 -12.85 11.92
CA ALA A 100 9.55 -11.81 10.94
C ALA A 100 10.92 -11.14 11.19
N LYS A 101 11.47 -11.25 12.41
CA LYS A 101 12.80 -10.71 12.75
C LYS A 101 13.98 -11.55 12.23
N ARG A 102 13.74 -12.48 11.30
CA ARG A 102 14.77 -13.35 10.69
C ARG A 102 14.78 -13.36 9.16
N SER A 103 14.21 -12.35 8.50
CA SER A 103 14.40 -12.16 7.05
C SER A 103 15.14 -10.87 6.72
N LEU A 104 16.26 -10.66 7.42
CA LEU A 104 17.36 -9.85 6.93
C LEU A 104 18.68 -10.59 7.17
N VAL A 105 18.73 -11.84 6.70
CA VAL A 105 20.02 -12.37 6.23
C VAL A 105 20.01 -12.10 4.73
N PRO A 106 20.97 -11.32 4.20
CA PRO A 106 20.99 -10.96 2.80
C PRO A 106 21.14 -12.24 1.98
N LEU A 107 20.20 -12.50 1.08
CA LEU A 107 20.35 -13.46 -0.01
C LEU A 107 21.33 -12.88 -1.06
N VAL A 108 22.54 -12.48 -0.62
CA VAL A 108 23.59 -11.88 -1.46
C VAL A 108 24.92 -12.58 -1.19
N LEU A 109 24.92 -13.92 -1.14
CA LEU A 109 26.16 -14.68 -1.18
C LEU A 109 25.96 -16.07 -1.80
N LEU A 110 25.57 -16.14 -3.06
CA LEU A 110 25.76 -17.31 -3.93
C LEU A 110 25.55 -16.89 -5.40
N VAL A 111 26.30 -15.87 -5.85
CA VAL A 111 26.61 -15.72 -7.27
C VAL A 111 27.94 -16.43 -7.48
N PRO A 112 27.98 -17.67 -8.01
CA PRO A 112 29.22 -18.15 -8.56
C PRO A 112 29.52 -17.29 -9.80
N LEU A 113 30.64 -16.55 -9.73
CA LEU A 113 31.29 -16.01 -10.91
C LEU A 113 31.69 -17.19 -11.81
N ALA A 114 30.82 -17.59 -12.73
CA ALA A 114 31.21 -18.39 -13.88
C ALA A 114 31.49 -17.42 -15.03
N SER A 115 32.73 -16.94 -15.08
CA SER A 115 33.27 -16.19 -16.20
C SER A 115 33.14 -16.99 -17.51
N PRO A 116 32.81 -16.35 -18.65
CA PRO A 116 32.81 -16.98 -19.96
C PRO A 116 34.20 -16.85 -20.58
N SER A 117 34.90 -17.95 -20.88
CA SER A 117 36.11 -17.90 -21.72
C SER A 117 36.47 -19.26 -22.34
N MET A 118 36.56 -19.24 -23.67
CA MET A 118 37.43 -20.07 -24.53
C MET A 118 37.03 -21.50 -24.89
N PHE A 119 36.37 -21.61 -26.06
CA PHE A 119 36.97 -22.21 -27.28
C PHE A 119 38.35 -22.87 -27.09
N ARG A 120 38.44 -24.19 -27.28
CA ARG A 120 39.52 -24.82 -28.07
C ARG A 120 39.16 -26.27 -28.44
N SER A 121 39.13 -26.54 -29.73
CA SER A 121 39.12 -27.86 -30.36
C SER A 121 40.42 -28.66 -30.11
N ALA A 122 40.32 -29.99 -30.03
CA ALA A 122 41.29 -31.02 -30.48
C ALA A 122 40.90 -32.36 -29.79
N SER A 123 40.43 -33.40 -30.49
CA SER A 123 41.17 -34.37 -31.34
C SER A 123 41.89 -35.49 -30.56
N LEU A 124 41.68 -36.71 -31.06
CA LEU A 124 42.38 -38.00 -30.86
C LEU A 124 42.06 -38.88 -29.65
N GLY A 125 41.74 -40.14 -29.96
CA GLY A 125 41.57 -41.28 -29.07
C GLY A 125 40.79 -42.38 -29.76
#